data_AF-A0A5M4DD86-F1
#
_entry.id   AF-A0A5M4DD86-F1
#
_cell.length_a   1.000
_cell.length_b   1.000
_cell.length_c   1.000
_cell.angle_alpha   90.00
_cell.angle_beta   90.00
_cell.angle_gamma   90.00
#
_symmetry.space_group_name_H-M   'P 1'
#
loop_
_entity.id
_entity.type
_entity.pdbx_description
1 polymer ?
#
loop_
_entity_poly.entity_id
_entity_poly.type
_entity_poly.pdbx_seq_one_letter_code
_entity_poly.pdbx_strand_id
1 'polypeptide(L)'
;MLGSQTVEFSDLGKVAVLLLLEALLSADNALILAIIVRHLPKEQQRKALFYGLGGAFVLRIAAIALAFMILDFWWLQLIGALYLIYLPVKHFRTHASAKEITGKAGAGFWMTVIYADLADLAFAIDSVLVAVAVVNAKEKVWIVYAGAILGIILLRFAATWCLRLLDRYPILDHVAYALVGWAGIKLLLVGGHTMERWYVARH
;
A
#
# COMPACT_ATOMS: atom_id res chain seq x y z
N MET A 1 13.02 4.78 -25.86
CA MET A 1 14.46 4.44 -25.83
C MET A 1 14.87 4.30 -24.37
N LEU A 2 15.02 3.08 -23.87
CA LEU A 2 15.59 2.82 -22.54
C LEU A 2 17.11 2.98 -22.69
N GLY A 3 17.69 4.02 -22.09
CA GLY A 3 19.14 4.26 -22.12
C GLY A 3 19.91 3.08 -21.54
N SER A 4 21.16 2.91 -21.97
CA SER A 4 22.06 1.85 -21.49
C SER A 4 22.08 1.82 -19.96
N GLN A 5 21.59 0.73 -19.36
CA GLN A 5 21.53 0.56 -17.91
C GLN A 5 22.87 0.04 -17.39
N THR A 6 23.83 0.95 -17.23
CA THR A 6 25.11 0.65 -16.59
C THR A 6 24.93 0.67 -15.07
N VAL A 7 25.33 -0.43 -14.42
CA VAL A 7 25.28 -0.55 -12.96
C VAL A 7 26.49 0.16 -12.37
N GLU A 8 26.24 1.20 -11.59
CA GLU A 8 27.28 1.97 -10.90
C GLU A 8 27.25 1.67 -9.40
N PHE A 9 28.37 1.83 -8.71
CA PHE A 9 28.43 1.64 -7.26
C PHE A 9 27.49 2.60 -6.50
N SER A 10 27.26 3.80 -7.04
CA SER A 10 26.28 4.76 -6.53
C SER A 10 24.83 4.26 -6.62
N ASP A 11 24.52 3.29 -7.47
CA ASP A 11 23.18 2.72 -7.59
C ASP A 11 22.82 1.85 -6.39
N LEU A 12 23.81 1.18 -5.79
CA LEU A 12 23.60 0.43 -4.56
C LEU A 12 23.16 1.35 -3.41
N GLY A 13 23.74 2.56 -3.35
CA GLY A 13 23.31 3.61 -2.42
C GLY A 13 21.87 4.05 -2.66
N LYS A 14 21.46 4.23 -3.92
CA LYS A 14 20.07 4.57 -4.27
C LYS A 14 19.09 3.45 -3.90
N VAL A 15 19.43 2.19 -4.18
CA VAL A 15 18.62 1.04 -3.75
C VAL A 15 18.49 1.02 -2.22
N ALA A 16 19.57 1.27 -1.49
CA ALA A 16 19.54 1.30 -0.03
C ALA A 16 18.65 2.43 0.51
N VAL A 17 18.74 3.63 -0.08
CA VAL A 17 17.87 4.76 0.28
C VAL A 17 16.40 4.43 -0.02
N LEU A 18 16.10 3.90 -1.20
CA LEU A 18 14.74 3.47 -1.53
C LEU A 18 14.23 2.40 -0.57
N LEU A 19 15.07 1.43 -0.22
CA LEU A 19 14.71 0.40 0.74
C LEU A 19 14.39 0.98 2.12
N LEU A 20 15.20 1.94 2.58
CA LEU A 20 14.97 2.64 3.85
C LEU A 20 13.68 3.45 3.81
N LEU A 21 13.42 4.17 2.71
CA LEU A 21 12.19 4.94 2.53
C LEU A 21 10.97 4.03 2.46
N GLU A 22 11.01 2.95 1.67
CA GLU A 22 9.96 1.93 1.59
C GLU A 22 9.71 1.30 2.96
N ALA A 23 10.75 0.94 3.71
CA ALA A 23 10.61 0.36 5.04
C ALA A 23 9.97 1.35 6.04
N LEU A 24 10.37 2.63 6.00
CA LEU A 24 9.82 3.68 6.85
C LEU A 24 8.33 3.92 6.54
N LEU A 25 8.00 4.01 5.25
CA LEU A 25 6.64 4.17 4.74
C LEU A 25 5.78 2.91 4.87
N SER A 26 6.37 1.76 5.20
CA SER A 26 5.67 0.47 5.29
C SER A 26 5.21 0.10 6.70
N ALA A 27 5.59 0.86 7.73
CA ALA A 27 5.27 0.51 9.11
C ALA A 27 3.77 0.60 9.42
N ASP A 28 3.10 1.66 8.96
CA ASP A 28 1.65 1.81 9.01
C ASP A 28 0.94 0.82 8.08
N ASN A 29 1.45 0.64 6.86
CA ASN A 29 0.93 -0.34 5.89
C ASN A 29 0.95 -1.77 6.45
N ALA A 30 1.99 -2.13 7.21
CA ALA A 30 2.13 -3.44 7.85
C ALA A 30 1.03 -3.68 8.90
N LEU A 31 0.71 -2.65 9.69
CA LEU A 31 -0.35 -2.73 10.69
C LEU A 31 -1.73 -2.88 10.03
N ILE A 32 -1.95 -2.16 8.93
CA ILE A 32 -3.20 -2.22 8.16
C ILE A 32 -3.38 -3.59 7.50
N LEU A 33 -2.32 -4.11 6.90
CA LEU A 33 -2.31 -5.44 6.33
C LEU A 33 -2.55 -6.52 7.40
N ALA A 34 -1.93 -6.36 8.57
CA ALA A 34 -2.14 -7.25 9.70
C ALA A 34 -3.61 -7.24 10.16
N ILE A 35 -4.26 -6.09 10.26
CA ILE A 35 -5.67 -6.04 10.67
C ILE A 35 -6.59 -6.74 9.65
N ILE A 36 -6.35 -6.55 8.35
CA ILE A 36 -7.13 -7.20 7.28
C ILE A 36 -7.12 -8.72 7.43
N VAL A 37 -5.95 -9.32 7.66
CA VAL A 37 -5.86 -10.79 7.77
C VAL A 37 -6.19 -11.32 9.18
N ARG A 38 -6.23 -10.46 10.21
CA ARG A 38 -6.41 -10.84 11.62
C ARG A 38 -7.69 -11.63 11.88
N HIS A 39 -8.75 -11.39 11.11
CA HIS A 39 -10.03 -12.08 11.29
C HIS A 39 -10.01 -13.55 10.82
N LEU A 40 -9.00 -13.97 10.05
CA LEU A 40 -8.86 -15.35 9.60
C LEU A 40 -8.38 -16.27 10.73
N PRO A 41 -8.64 -17.58 10.65
CA PRO A 41 -8.03 -18.57 11.55
C PRO A 41 -6.50 -18.42 11.57
N LYS A 42 -5.85 -18.60 12.73
CA LYS A 42 -4.40 -18.36 12.91
C LYS A 42 -3.53 -19.05 11.85
N GLU A 43 -3.90 -20.25 11.44
CA GLU A 43 -3.22 -21.04 10.39
C GLU A 43 -3.32 -20.41 8.99
N GLN A 44 -4.40 -19.67 8.73
CA GLN A 44 -4.67 -19.00 7.45
C GLN A 44 -4.07 -17.60 7.39
N GLN A 45 -3.84 -16.91 8.52
CA GLN A 45 -3.30 -15.55 8.53
C GLN A 45 -1.93 -15.47 7.83
N ARG A 46 -1.01 -16.37 8.20
CA ARG A 46 0.32 -16.46 7.55
C ARG A 46 0.21 -16.84 6.07
N LYS A 47 -0.72 -17.74 5.74
CA LYS A 47 -0.98 -18.14 4.36
C LYS A 47 -1.47 -16.94 3.56
N ALA A 48 -2.43 -16.16 4.07
CA ALA A 48 -2.97 -14.99 3.37
C ALA A 48 -1.86 -13.96 3.07
N LEU A 49 -0.98 -13.70 4.03
CA LEU A 49 0.19 -12.82 3.83
C LEU A 49 1.16 -13.38 2.77
N PHE A 50 1.38 -14.69 2.74
CA PHE A 50 2.27 -15.35 1.77
C PHE A 50 1.66 -15.42 0.36
N TYR A 51 0.41 -15.87 0.22
CA TYR A 51 -0.27 -15.96 -1.07
C TYR A 51 -0.51 -14.58 -1.69
N GLY A 52 -0.76 -13.56 -0.85
CA GLY A 52 -0.79 -12.18 -1.31
C GLY A 52 0.56 -11.64 -1.78
N LEU A 53 1.70 -12.30 -1.49
CA LEU A 53 3.01 -11.81 -1.95
C LEU A 53 3.11 -11.85 -3.48
N GLY A 54 2.57 -12.89 -4.12
CA GLY A 54 2.52 -12.99 -5.57
C GLY A 54 1.61 -11.93 -6.20
N GLY A 55 0.39 -11.77 -5.66
CA GLY A 55 -0.57 -10.77 -6.13
C GLY A 55 -0.06 -9.34 -5.97
N ALA A 56 0.40 -8.97 -4.78
CA ALA A 56 1.00 -7.66 -4.52
C ALA A 56 2.25 -7.39 -5.38
N PHE A 57 3.10 -8.39 -5.61
CA PHE A 57 4.23 -8.23 -6.52
C PHE A 57 3.76 -7.84 -7.93
N VAL A 58 2.83 -8.61 -8.52
CA VAL A 58 2.32 -8.33 -9.87
C VAL A 58 1.65 -6.96 -9.94
N LEU A 59 0.79 -6.65 -8.96
CA LEU A 59 0.11 -5.36 -8.88
C LEU A 59 1.10 -4.22 -8.70
N ARG A 60 2.18 -4.40 -7.94
CA ARG A 60 3.19 -3.36 -7.72
C ARG A 60 4.07 -3.13 -8.94
N ILE A 61 4.46 -4.19 -9.65
CA ILE A 61 5.15 -4.04 -10.94
C ILE A 61 4.26 -3.30 -11.93
N ALA A 62 2.98 -3.68 -12.01
CA ALA A 62 2.00 -3.00 -12.85
C ALA A 62 1.82 -1.52 -12.43
N ALA A 63 1.74 -1.24 -11.13
CA ALA A 63 1.60 0.11 -10.60
C ALA A 63 2.80 1.00 -10.91
N ILE A 64 4.03 0.48 -10.82
CA ILE A 64 5.25 1.21 -11.21
C ILE A 64 5.28 1.46 -12.72
N ALA A 65 4.98 0.44 -13.52
CA ALA A 65 4.99 0.56 -14.98
C ALA A 65 3.91 1.53 -15.48
N LEU A 66 2.74 1.51 -14.84
CA LEU A 66 1.59 2.34 -15.17
C LEU A 66 1.49 3.58 -14.27
N ALA A 67 2.52 3.93 -13.49
CA ALA A 67 2.45 4.98 -12.49
C ALA A 67 1.92 6.29 -13.07
N PHE A 68 2.50 6.71 -14.20
CA PHE A 68 2.09 7.93 -14.90
C PHE A 68 0.65 7.85 -15.46
N MET A 69 0.12 6.66 -15.74
CA MET A 69 -1.25 6.47 -16.25
C MET A 69 -2.26 6.40 -15.11
N ILE A 70 -1.98 5.63 -14.05
CA ILE A 70 -2.86 5.46 -12.88
C ILE A 70 -3.00 6.78 -12.12
N LEU A 71 -1.90 7.53 -11.98
CA LEU A 71 -1.89 8.80 -11.27
C LEU A 71 -2.70 9.90 -11.95
N ASP A 72 -3.07 9.75 -13.23
CA ASP A 72 -3.90 10.73 -13.95
C ASP A 72 -5.41 10.48 -13.76
N PHE A 73 -5.81 9.32 -13.23
CA PHE A 73 -7.23 9.00 -12.97
C PHE A 73 -7.68 9.49 -11.59
N TRP A 74 -7.96 10.80 -11.49
CA TRP A 74 -8.41 11.44 -10.25
C TRP A 74 -9.63 10.74 -9.60
N TRP A 75 -10.59 10.26 -10.39
CA TRP A 75 -11.81 9.63 -9.87
C TRP A 75 -11.53 8.33 -9.12
N LEU A 76 -10.55 7.55 -9.55
CA LEU A 76 -10.14 6.31 -8.86
C LEU A 76 -9.54 6.63 -7.49
N GLN A 77 -8.72 7.69 -7.43
CA GLN A 77 -8.11 8.19 -6.20
C GLN A 77 -9.19 8.69 -5.23
N LEU A 78 -10.17 9.48 -5.70
CA LEU A 78 -11.26 9.97 -4.86
C LEU A 78 -12.15 8.85 -4.33
N ILE A 79 -12.51 7.85 -5.15
CA ILE A 79 -13.30 6.70 -4.70
C ILE A 79 -12.55 5.92 -3.62
N GLY A 80 -11.27 5.62 -3.85
CA GLY A 80 -10.42 4.97 -2.86
C GLY A 80 -10.30 5.78 -1.57
N ALA A 81 -10.10 7.09 -1.68
CA ALA A 81 -10.00 7.99 -0.54
C ALA A 81 -11.29 8.01 0.31
N LEU A 82 -12.45 8.15 -0.34
CA LEU A 82 -13.74 8.13 0.34
C LEU A 82 -13.98 6.80 1.06
N TYR A 83 -13.64 5.67 0.44
CA TYR A 83 -13.73 4.36 1.07
C TYR A 83 -12.81 4.22 2.28
N LEU A 84 -11.54 4.63 2.15
CA LEU A 84 -10.58 4.59 3.26
C LEU A 84 -10.96 5.51 4.41
N ILE A 85 -11.54 6.68 4.14
CA ILE A 85 -12.04 7.60 5.19
C ILE A 85 -13.31 7.04 5.86
N TYR A 86 -14.17 6.35 5.11
CA TYR A 86 -15.39 5.75 5.64
C TYR A 86 -15.12 4.67 6.70
N LEU A 87 -14.09 3.83 6.49
CA LEU A 87 -13.74 2.72 7.38
C LEU A 87 -13.52 3.15 8.85
N PRO A 88 -12.61 4.09 9.18
CA PRO A 88 -12.41 4.54 10.56
C PRO A 88 -13.61 5.30 11.12
N VAL A 89 -14.29 6.12 10.31
CA VAL A 89 -15.50 6.82 10.77
C VAL A 89 -16.53 5.82 11.26
N LYS A 90 -16.72 4.73 10.54
CA LYS A 90 -17.61 3.65 10.96
C LYS A 90 -17.07 2.89 12.17
N HIS A 91 -15.79 2.52 12.14
CA HIS A 91 -15.11 1.85 13.25
C HIS A 91 -15.34 2.54 14.60
N PHE A 92 -15.07 3.85 14.66
CA PHE A 92 -15.21 4.61 15.90
C PHE A 92 -16.66 4.91 16.28
N ARG A 93 -17.61 4.86 15.34
CA ARG A 93 -19.04 5.06 15.63
C ARG A 93 -19.75 3.79 16.08
N THR A 94 -19.39 2.63 15.54
CA THR A 94 -20.08 1.36 15.79
C THR A 94 -19.21 0.31 16.50
N HIS A 95 -17.99 0.66 16.92
CA HIS A 95 -16.98 -0.29 17.40
C HIS A 95 -16.85 -1.50 16.45
N ALA A 96 -16.85 -1.23 15.15
CA ALA A 96 -16.74 -2.28 14.14
C ALA A 96 -15.41 -3.03 14.30
N SER A 97 -15.32 -4.24 13.77
CA SER A 97 -14.06 -5.01 13.76
C SER A 97 -13.49 -5.02 12.35
N ALA A 98 -12.22 -5.43 12.19
CA ALA A 98 -11.55 -5.75 10.93
C ALA A 98 -12.43 -6.48 9.87
N LYS A 99 -13.45 -7.20 10.34
CA LYS A 99 -14.53 -7.84 9.56
C LYS A 99 -15.21 -6.92 8.54
N GLU A 100 -15.18 -5.61 8.73
CA GLU A 100 -15.79 -4.64 7.81
C GLU A 100 -14.87 -4.22 6.66
N ILE A 101 -13.55 -4.19 6.88
CA ILE A 101 -12.59 -3.93 5.81
C ILE A 101 -12.72 -5.00 4.72
N THR A 102 -13.05 -6.24 5.10
CA THR A 102 -13.26 -7.34 4.16
C THR A 102 -14.72 -7.52 3.70
N GLY A 103 -15.62 -6.59 4.07
CA GLY A 103 -16.92 -6.42 3.44
C GLY A 103 -18.04 -7.42 3.80
N LYS A 104 -17.83 -8.42 4.68
CA LYS A 104 -18.90 -9.25 5.30
C LYS A 104 -18.34 -10.27 6.29
N ALA A 105 -19.18 -10.70 7.24
CA ALA A 105 -18.86 -11.83 8.11
C ALA A 105 -18.60 -13.10 7.28
N GLY A 106 -17.35 -13.58 7.28
CA GLY A 106 -16.95 -14.76 6.52
C GLY A 106 -16.38 -14.47 5.13
N ALA A 107 -15.86 -13.25 4.89
CA ALA A 107 -15.00 -13.02 3.72
C ALA A 107 -13.98 -14.16 3.62
N GLY A 108 -14.13 -14.97 2.57
CA GLY A 108 -13.32 -16.17 2.40
C GLY A 108 -11.84 -15.80 2.38
N PHE A 109 -11.00 -16.80 2.63
CA PHE A 109 -9.54 -16.67 2.55
C PHE A 109 -9.08 -15.83 1.34
N TRP A 110 -9.59 -16.15 0.14
CA TRP A 110 -9.26 -15.45 -1.11
C TRP A 110 -9.74 -14.01 -1.17
N MET A 111 -10.93 -13.71 -0.64
CA MET A 111 -11.40 -12.32 -0.55
C MET A 111 -10.47 -11.50 0.35
N THR A 112 -10.02 -12.09 1.46
CA THR A 112 -9.08 -11.42 2.38
C THR A 112 -7.76 -11.12 1.70
N VAL A 113 -7.24 -12.04 0.87
CA VAL A 113 -6.04 -11.81 0.05
C VAL A 113 -6.28 -10.66 -0.94
N ILE A 114 -7.43 -10.62 -1.60
CA ILE A 114 -7.78 -9.53 -2.53
C ILE A 114 -7.83 -8.18 -1.80
N TYR A 115 -8.49 -8.09 -0.64
CA TYR A 115 -8.53 -6.84 0.14
C TYR A 115 -7.14 -6.41 0.63
N ALA A 116 -6.31 -7.38 1.04
CA ALA A 116 -4.93 -7.11 1.41
C ALA A 116 -4.12 -6.53 0.24
N ASP A 117 -4.31 -7.06 -0.96
CA ASP A 117 -3.61 -6.61 -2.17
C ASP A 117 -4.16 -5.28 -2.70
N LEU A 118 -5.46 -5.01 -2.56
CA LEU A 118 -6.06 -3.71 -2.87
C LEU A 118 -5.58 -2.62 -1.90
N ALA A 119 -5.48 -2.95 -0.61
CA ALA A 119 -4.91 -2.05 0.37
C ALA A 119 -3.43 -1.76 0.04
N ASP A 120 -2.66 -2.80 -0.31
CA ASP A 120 -1.27 -2.64 -0.76
C ASP A 120 -1.15 -1.71 -1.97
N LEU A 121 -2.05 -1.84 -2.95
CA LEU A 121 -2.09 -0.98 -4.13
C LEU A 121 -2.39 0.49 -3.78
N ALA A 122 -3.32 0.74 -2.85
CA ALA A 122 -3.61 2.08 -2.38
C ALA A 122 -2.38 2.72 -1.70
N PHE A 123 -1.63 1.95 -0.91
CA PHE A 123 -0.40 2.42 -0.28
C PHE A 123 0.79 2.53 -1.23
N ALA A 124 0.83 1.71 -2.29
CA ALA A 124 1.88 1.75 -3.30
C ALA A 124 1.97 3.11 -4.01
N ILE A 125 0.87 3.88 -4.04
CA ILE A 125 0.84 5.21 -4.66
C ILE A 125 1.90 6.14 -4.05
N ASP A 126 1.98 6.20 -2.70
CA ASP A 126 2.95 7.06 -2.00
C ASP A 126 4.39 6.62 -2.28
N SER A 127 4.64 5.31 -2.24
CA SER A 127 5.99 4.77 -2.40
C SER A 127 6.47 4.89 -3.85
N VAL A 128 5.58 4.72 -4.83
CA VAL A 128 5.86 4.94 -6.26
C VAL A 128 6.16 6.41 -6.55
N LEU A 129 5.41 7.36 -5.98
CA LEU A 129 5.68 8.79 -6.14
C LEU A 129 7.08 9.16 -5.61
N VAL A 130 7.43 8.65 -4.42
CA VAL A 130 8.76 8.84 -3.83
C VAL A 130 9.84 8.23 -4.73
N ALA A 131 9.63 6.99 -5.21
CA ALA A 131 10.61 6.34 -6.06
C ALA A 131 10.83 7.07 -7.40
N VAL A 132 9.76 7.57 -8.02
CA VAL A 132 9.84 8.38 -9.25
C VAL A 132 10.59 9.69 -9.00
N ALA A 133 10.35 10.35 -7.87
CA ALA A 133 11.01 11.59 -7.49
C ALA A 133 12.50 11.40 -7.16
N VAL A 134 12.86 10.30 -6.47
CA VAL A 134 14.24 10.04 -6.03
C VAL A 134 15.13 9.54 -7.16
N VAL A 135 14.61 8.75 -8.09
CA VAL A 135 15.46 7.99 -9.04
C VAL A 135 15.52 8.61 -10.44
N ASN A 136 14.75 9.67 -10.74
CA ASN A 136 14.49 10.06 -12.14
C ASN A 136 14.15 8.80 -12.94
N ALA A 137 13.04 8.14 -12.58
CA ALA A 137 12.72 6.75 -12.95
C ALA A 137 12.89 6.39 -14.44
N LYS A 138 12.90 7.38 -15.35
CA LYS A 138 13.19 7.21 -16.78
C LYS A 138 14.57 6.62 -17.08
N GLU A 139 15.57 6.79 -16.22
CA GLU A 139 16.95 6.35 -16.51
C GLU A 139 17.33 5.01 -15.86
N LYS A 140 16.84 4.73 -14.64
CA LYS A 140 17.23 3.52 -13.88
C LYS A 140 16.04 2.79 -13.24
N VAL A 141 15.06 2.39 -14.06
CA VAL A 141 13.84 1.68 -13.64
C VAL A 141 14.13 0.43 -12.80
N TRP A 142 15.23 -0.29 -13.07
CA TRP A 142 15.60 -1.50 -12.34
C TRP A 142 15.84 -1.26 -10.83
N ILE A 143 16.33 -0.07 -10.45
CA ILE A 143 16.56 0.31 -9.05
C ILE A 143 15.23 0.43 -8.32
N VAL A 144 14.22 1.01 -8.97
CA VAL A 144 12.86 1.14 -8.44
C VAL A 144 12.25 -0.24 -8.24
N TYR A 145 12.39 -1.15 -9.21
CA TYR A 145 11.92 -2.52 -9.06
C TYR A 145 12.64 -3.27 -7.94
N ALA A 146 13.97 -3.19 -7.84
CA ALA A 146 14.72 -3.84 -6.78
C ALA A 146 14.29 -3.34 -5.39
N GLY A 147 14.14 -2.02 -5.21
CA GLY A 147 13.63 -1.41 -3.98
C GLY A 147 12.22 -1.87 -3.64
N ALA A 148 11.31 -1.88 -4.61
CA ALA A 148 9.93 -2.30 -4.42
C ALA A 148 9.80 -3.78 -4.03
N ILE A 149 10.59 -4.67 -4.64
CA ILE A 149 10.58 -6.10 -4.33
C ILE A 149 11.05 -6.35 -2.91
N LEU A 150 12.19 -5.74 -2.52
CA LEU A 150 12.71 -5.84 -1.17
C LEU A 150 11.73 -5.21 -0.15
N GLY A 151 11.10 -4.10 -0.51
CA GLY A 151 10.04 -3.44 0.26
C GLY A 151 8.85 -4.35 0.52
N ILE A 152 8.32 -5.03 -0.49
CA ILE A 152 7.20 -6.00 -0.32
C ILE A 152 7.60 -7.11 0.65
N ILE A 153 8.80 -7.67 0.50
CA ILE A 153 9.28 -8.74 1.38
C ILE A 153 9.33 -8.23 2.83
N LEU A 154 9.95 -7.07 3.08
CA LEU A 154 10.02 -6.46 4.40
C LEU A 154 8.63 -6.17 4.98
N LEU A 155 7.72 -5.61 4.18
CA LEU A 155 6.34 -5.31 4.56
C LEU A 155 5.60 -6.57 5.02
N ARG A 156 5.76 -7.71 4.32
CA ARG A 156 5.09 -8.98 4.70
C ARG A 156 5.67 -9.56 5.99
N PHE A 157 6.98 -9.43 6.22
CA PHE A 157 7.59 -9.78 7.51
C PHE A 157 7.07 -8.86 8.63
N ALA A 158 7.07 -7.54 8.42
CA ALA A 158 6.56 -6.56 9.37
C ALA A 158 5.09 -6.82 9.72
N ALA A 159 4.23 -7.12 8.73
CA ALA A 159 2.82 -7.43 8.97
C ALA A 159 2.63 -8.70 9.82
N THR A 160 3.48 -9.71 9.63
CA THR A 160 3.47 -10.90 10.48
C THR A 160 3.82 -10.55 11.93
N TRP A 161 4.72 -9.58 12.14
CA TRP A 161 5.05 -9.08 13.48
C TRP A 161 3.92 -8.23 14.05
N CYS A 162 3.34 -7.32 13.26
CA CYS A 162 2.18 -6.52 13.63
C CYS A 162 0.97 -7.38 14.01
N LEU A 163 0.77 -8.53 13.37
CA LEU A 163 -0.26 -9.50 13.75
C LEU A 163 -0.10 -9.98 15.20
N ARG A 164 1.12 -10.38 15.58
CA ARG A 164 1.40 -10.80 16.96
C ARG A 164 1.25 -9.62 17.94
N LEU A 165 1.60 -8.42 17.49
CA LEU A 165 1.50 -7.22 18.29
C LEU A 165 0.03 -6.83 18.54
N LEU A 166 -0.84 -6.95 17.53
CA LEU A 166 -2.28 -6.74 17.65
C LEU A 166 -2.94 -7.75 18.60
N ASP A 167 -2.48 -9.00 18.61
CA ASP A 167 -2.95 -10.00 19.58
C ASP A 167 -2.57 -9.62 21.02
N ARG A 168 -1.37 -9.04 21.21
CA ARG A 168 -0.86 -8.64 22.52
C ARG A 168 -1.42 -7.30 23.00
N TYR A 169 -1.64 -6.36 22.08
CA TYR A 169 -2.10 -5.00 22.34
C TYR A 169 -3.31 -4.67 21.46
N PRO A 170 -4.53 -5.06 21.88
CA PRO A 170 -5.76 -4.82 21.11
C PRO A 170 -6.03 -3.35 20.80
N ILE A 171 -5.50 -2.42 21.59
CA ILE A 171 -5.59 -0.97 21.34
C ILE A 171 -5.04 -0.56 19.97
N LEU A 172 -4.09 -1.33 19.42
CA LEU A 172 -3.52 -1.09 18.09
C LEU A 172 -4.54 -1.26 16.96
N ASP A 173 -5.70 -1.87 17.22
CA ASP A 173 -6.83 -1.90 16.29
C ASP A 173 -7.30 -0.47 15.98
N HIS A 174 -7.54 0.35 17.02
CA HIS A 174 -7.89 1.75 16.85
C HIS A 174 -6.80 2.55 16.13
N VAL A 175 -5.53 2.26 16.43
CA VAL A 175 -4.39 2.89 15.75
C VAL A 175 -4.39 2.53 14.26
N ALA A 176 -4.62 1.26 13.92
CA ALA A 176 -4.69 0.79 12.54
C ALA A 176 -5.79 1.55 11.77
N TYR A 177 -6.99 1.66 12.33
CA TYR A 177 -8.07 2.43 11.70
C TYR A 177 -7.74 3.92 11.58
N ALA A 178 -7.11 4.53 12.59
CA ALA A 178 -6.65 5.91 12.49
C ALA A 178 -5.65 6.10 11.32
N LEU A 179 -4.74 5.14 11.12
CA LEU A 179 -3.79 5.14 10.01
C LEU A 179 -4.48 4.93 8.65
N VAL A 180 -5.50 4.06 8.57
CA VAL A 180 -6.35 3.92 7.37
C VAL A 180 -7.00 5.26 7.02
N GLY A 181 -7.53 5.98 8.02
CA GLY A 181 -8.11 7.31 7.82
C GLY A 181 -7.10 8.32 7.34
N TRP A 182 -5.91 8.32 7.92
CA TRP A 182 -4.80 9.16 7.49
C TRP A 182 -4.41 8.89 6.02
N ALA A 183 -4.31 7.63 5.62
CA ALA A 183 -4.06 7.25 4.23
C ALA A 183 -5.20 7.70 3.31
N GLY A 184 -6.45 7.58 3.73
CA GLY A 184 -7.60 8.11 3.00
C GLY A 184 -7.54 9.62 2.80
N ILE A 185 -7.12 10.38 3.81
CA ILE A 185 -6.91 11.84 3.69
C ILE A 185 -5.78 12.16 2.71
N LYS A 186 -4.64 11.48 2.81
CA LYS A 186 -3.53 11.66 1.84
C LYS A 186 -3.99 11.39 0.40
N LEU A 187 -4.69 10.28 0.19
CA LEU A 187 -5.21 9.92 -1.13
C LEU A 187 -6.27 10.92 -1.62
N LEU A 188 -7.07 11.50 -0.72
CA LEU A 188 -8.01 12.57 -1.06
C LEU A 188 -7.29 13.81 -1.57
N LEU A 189 -6.20 14.23 -0.90
CA LEU A 189 -5.40 15.39 -1.32
C LEU A 189 -4.74 15.15 -2.68
N VAL A 190 -4.16 13.96 -2.90
CA VAL A 190 -3.59 13.56 -4.19
C VAL A 190 -4.66 13.54 -5.29
N GLY A 191 -5.84 12.98 -4.98
CA GLY A 191 -7.01 12.97 -5.85
C GLY A 191 -7.47 14.38 -6.23
N GLY A 192 -7.56 15.28 -5.26
CA GLY A 192 -7.93 16.68 -5.46
C GLY A 192 -6.94 17.41 -6.38
N HIS A 193 -5.63 17.30 -6.11
CA HIS A 193 -4.61 17.90 -6.97
C HIS A 193 -4.61 17.34 -8.40
N THR A 194 -4.86 16.04 -8.56
CA THR A 194 -4.98 15.43 -9.88
C THR A 194 -6.22 15.91 -10.62
N MET A 195 -7.36 16.03 -9.91
CA MET A 195 -8.59 16.58 -10.47
C MET A 195 -8.40 18.03 -10.95
N GLU A 196 -7.74 18.87 -10.15
CA GLU A 196 -7.44 20.25 -10.49
C GLU A 196 -6.57 20.35 -11.74
N ARG A 197 -5.46 19.59 -11.81
CA ARG A 197 -4.60 19.54 -13.00
C ARG A 197 -5.36 19.10 -14.26
N TRP A 198 -6.24 18.10 -14.11
CA TRP A 198 -7.07 17.61 -15.21
C TRP A 198 -8.08 18.66 -15.69
N TYR A 199 -8.66 19.43 -14.76
CA TYR A 199 -9.63 20.48 -15.06
C TYR A 199 -8.99 21.62 -15.85
N VAL A 200 -7.84 22.13 -15.37
CA VAL A 200 -7.04 23.19 -16.02
C VAL A 200 -6.47 22.74 -17.37
N ALA A 201 -6.18 21.45 -17.56
CA ALA A 201 -5.71 20.95 -18.86
C ALA A 201 -6.81 20.89 -19.94
N ARG A 202 -8.09 21.02 -19.56
CA ARG A 202 -9.25 20.86 -20.48
C ARG A 202 -10.10 22.12 -20.63
N HIS A 203 -9.85 23.17 -19.84
CA HIS A 203 -10.55 24.45 -19.85
C HIS A 203 -9.54 25.58 -19.65
#